data_AF-A0AAD1S6E7-F1
#
_entry.id   AF-A0AAD1S6E7-F1
#
_cell.length_a   1.000
_cell.length_b   1.000
_cell.length_c   1.000
_cell.angle_alpha   90.00
_cell.angle_beta   90.00
_cell.angle_gamma   90.00
#
_symmetry.space_group_name_H-M   'P 1'
#
loop_
_entity.id
_entity.type
_entity.pdbx_description
1 polymer ?
#
loop_
_entity_poly.entity_id
_entity_poly.type
_entity_poly.pdbx_seq_one_letter_code
_entity_poly.pdbx_strand_id
1 'polypeptide(L)'
;MKRLWAGNKAFLPVKFHNPASSTCIVSIARYSSWQVAYILWGYMIMNFVQACFGLIFVYLIVYPIRDGEFWILLSAILQVMIPFGTVYLLVAFQTLVATKFFLQNKISNDDKQKPLALNNRMLYLARGRQFVKENNIYLKTFYRKFQMRYQLSWKRNLLLKSSRR
;
A
#
# COMPACT_ATOMS: atom_id res chain seq x y z
N MET A 1 -27.99 22.89 -8.62
CA MET A 1 -29.32 23.51 -8.91
C MET A 1 -29.43 24.97 -8.49
N LYS A 2 -29.18 25.36 -7.23
CA LYS A 2 -29.32 26.76 -6.77
C LYS A 2 -28.56 27.80 -7.63
N ARG A 3 -27.36 27.45 -8.11
CA ARG A 3 -26.55 28.30 -9.01
C ARG A 3 -27.11 28.45 -10.43
N LEU A 4 -27.70 27.39 -10.98
CA LEU A 4 -28.40 27.42 -12.28
C LEU A 4 -29.62 28.34 -12.20
N TRP A 5 -30.34 28.30 -11.08
CA TRP A 5 -31.50 29.15 -10.83
C TRP A 5 -31.12 30.64 -10.71
N ALA A 6 -29.94 30.94 -10.15
CA ALA A 6 -29.35 32.28 -10.12
C ALA A 6 -28.79 32.74 -11.48
N GLY A 7 -28.98 31.99 -12.57
CA GLY A 7 -28.52 32.34 -13.91
C GLY A 7 -27.00 32.18 -14.14
N ASN A 8 -26.25 31.72 -13.14
CA ASN A 8 -24.81 31.54 -13.25
C ASN A 8 -24.49 30.24 -14.00
N LYS A 9 -24.22 30.36 -15.30
CA LYS A 9 -23.90 29.25 -16.21
C LYS A 9 -22.40 29.02 -16.42
N ALA A 10 -21.52 29.74 -15.72
CA ALA A 10 -20.06 29.71 -15.93
C ALA A 10 -19.41 28.32 -15.73
N PHE A 11 -20.11 27.37 -15.12
CA PHE A 11 -19.65 25.99 -14.91
C PHE A 11 -20.00 25.04 -16.07
N LEU A 12 -20.83 25.47 -17.03
CA LEU A 12 -21.21 24.67 -18.19
C LEU A 12 -20.26 24.97 -19.36
N PRO A 13 -19.95 23.99 -20.22
CA PRO A 13 -19.31 24.26 -21.50
C PRO A 13 -20.19 25.17 -22.35
N VAL A 14 -19.58 26.10 -23.11
CA VAL A 14 -20.28 27.13 -23.93
C VAL A 14 -21.35 26.54 -24.86
N LYS A 15 -21.14 25.30 -25.32
CA LYS A 15 -22.07 24.54 -26.16
C LYS A 15 -23.45 24.27 -25.51
N PHE A 16 -23.54 24.31 -24.18
CA PHE A 16 -24.76 23.99 -23.41
C PHE A 16 -25.41 25.21 -22.77
N HIS A 17 -24.96 26.43 -23.10
CA HIS A 17 -25.54 27.65 -22.53
C HIS A 17 -26.98 27.90 -23.02
N ASN A 18 -27.29 27.59 -24.28
CA ASN A 18 -28.59 27.76 -24.91
C ASN A 18 -28.97 26.52 -25.75
N PRO A 19 -29.38 25.41 -25.14
CA PRO A 19 -29.88 24.24 -25.86
C PRO A 19 -31.27 24.50 -26.47
N ALA A 20 -31.57 23.84 -27.58
CA ALA A 20 -32.93 23.84 -28.15
C ALA A 20 -33.90 23.12 -27.19
N SER A 21 -35.13 23.62 -27.05
CA SER A 21 -36.12 23.05 -26.11
C SER A 21 -36.42 21.57 -26.40
N SER A 22 -36.40 21.16 -27.67
CA SER A 22 -36.57 19.77 -28.09
C SER A 22 -35.44 18.84 -27.61
N THR A 23 -34.19 19.31 -27.63
CA THR A 23 -33.05 18.50 -27.16
C THR A 23 -32.99 18.42 -25.64
N CYS A 24 -33.49 19.43 -24.93
CA CYS A 24 -33.68 19.36 -23.48
C CYS A 24 -34.68 18.27 -23.06
N ILE A 25 -35.85 18.20 -23.70
CA ILE A 25 -36.86 17.19 -23.36
C ILE A 25 -36.33 15.78 -23.64
N VAL A 26 -35.68 15.57 -24.79
CA VAL A 26 -35.08 14.28 -25.16
C VAL A 26 -33.96 13.88 -24.20
N SER A 27 -33.13 14.82 -23.75
CA SER A 27 -32.04 14.51 -22.82
C SER A 27 -32.54 14.18 -21.41
N ILE A 28 -33.61 14.81 -20.94
CA ILE A 28 -34.25 14.49 -19.65
C ILE A 28 -34.83 13.06 -19.67
N ALA A 29 -35.54 12.69 -20.74
CA ALA A 29 -36.11 11.35 -20.89
C ALA A 29 -35.02 10.25 -20.96
N ARG A 30 -33.93 10.52 -21.70
CA ARG A 30 -32.77 9.62 -21.78
C ARG A 30 -32.03 9.50 -20.45
N TYR A 31 -31.84 10.61 -19.74
CA TYR A 31 -31.19 10.62 -18.44
C TYR A 31 -31.93 9.77 -17.43
N SER A 32 -33.27 9.92 -17.32
CA SER A 32 -34.08 9.12 -16.41
C SER A 32 -34.02 7.62 -16.74
N SER A 33 -34.09 7.26 -18.02
CA SER A 33 -34.03 5.87 -18.47
C SER A 33 -32.66 5.22 -18.21
N TRP A 34 -31.58 5.95 -18.49
CA TRP A 34 -30.22 5.50 -18.19
C TRP A 34 -29.97 5.37 -16.69
N GLN A 35 -30.48 6.32 -15.89
CA GLN A 35 -30.32 6.27 -14.43
C GLN A 35 -30.95 5.01 -13.84
N VAL A 36 -32.18 4.67 -14.25
CA VAL A 36 -32.86 3.45 -13.81
C VAL A 36 -32.10 2.20 -14.28
N ALA A 37 -31.63 2.19 -15.52
CA ALA A 37 -30.84 1.08 -16.04
C ALA A 37 -29.54 0.85 -15.23
N TYR A 38 -28.79 1.91 -14.93
CA TYR A 38 -27.56 1.78 -14.14
C TYR A 38 -27.81 1.30 -12.71
N ILE A 39 -28.89 1.77 -12.07
CA ILE A 39 -29.26 1.28 -10.74
C ILE A 39 -29.62 -0.21 -10.80
N LEU A 40 -30.38 -0.63 -11.81
CA LEU A 40 -30.75 -2.03 -11.98
C LEU A 40 -29.54 -2.94 -12.22
N TRP A 41 -28.65 -2.55 -13.15
CA TRP A 41 -27.42 -3.30 -13.41
C TRP A 41 -26.48 -3.31 -12.21
N GLY A 42 -26.34 -2.18 -11.51
CA GLY A 42 -25.58 -2.08 -10.28
C GLY A 42 -26.12 -3.01 -9.20
N TYR A 43 -27.44 -3.05 -9.02
CA TYR A 43 -28.08 -3.96 -8.07
C TYR A 43 -27.83 -5.43 -8.44
N MET A 44 -27.95 -5.79 -9.72
CA MET A 44 -27.70 -7.15 -10.18
C MET A 44 -26.24 -7.58 -9.93
N ILE A 45 -25.27 -6.72 -10.24
CA ILE A 45 -23.84 -6.99 -10.02
C ILE A 45 -23.55 -7.10 -8.53
N MET A 46 -24.07 -6.18 -7.70
CA MET A 46 -23.83 -6.21 -6.25
C MET A 46 -24.37 -7.50 -5.62
N ASN A 47 -25.57 -7.93 -5.98
CA ASN A 47 -26.14 -9.18 -5.46
C ASN A 47 -25.37 -10.40 -5.95
N PHE A 48 -24.93 -10.41 -7.21
CA PHE A 48 -24.09 -11.49 -7.74
C PHE A 48 -22.77 -11.59 -6.96
N VAL A 49 -22.08 -10.46 -6.78
CA VAL A 49 -20.83 -10.40 -6.01
C VAL A 49 -21.07 -10.81 -4.57
N GLN A 50 -22.13 -10.34 -3.93
CA GLN A 50 -22.50 -10.73 -2.57
C GLN A 50 -22.79 -12.22 -2.45
N ALA A 51 -23.47 -12.83 -3.43
CA ALA A 51 -23.70 -14.27 -3.47
C ALA A 51 -22.38 -15.05 -3.62
N CYS A 52 -21.47 -14.61 -4.49
CA CYS A 52 -20.14 -15.21 -4.61
C CYS A 52 -19.35 -15.11 -3.30
N PHE A 53 -19.35 -13.96 -2.65
CA PHE A 53 -18.72 -13.79 -1.33
C PHE A 53 -19.37 -14.66 -0.27
N GLY A 54 -20.69 -14.81 -0.29
CA GLY A 54 -21.43 -15.71 0.60
C GLY A 54 -21.01 -17.16 0.43
N LEU A 55 -20.87 -17.64 -0.82
CA LEU A 55 -20.37 -18.99 -1.10
C LEU A 55 -18.94 -19.17 -0.61
N ILE A 56 -18.04 -18.24 -0.94
CA ILE A 56 -16.65 -18.26 -0.47
C ILE A 56 -16.60 -18.29 1.06
N PHE A 57 -17.40 -17.47 1.73
CA PHE A 57 -17.49 -17.44 3.18
C PHE A 57 -17.97 -18.77 3.77
N VAL A 58 -18.98 -19.39 3.17
CA VAL A 58 -19.48 -20.69 3.63
C VAL A 58 -18.40 -21.77 3.49
N TYR A 59 -17.72 -21.84 2.34
CA TYR A 59 -16.69 -22.85 2.11
C TYR A 59 -15.42 -22.62 2.93
N LEU A 60 -14.99 -21.37 3.08
CA LEU A 60 -13.76 -21.06 3.79
C LEU A 60 -13.92 -21.05 5.30
N ILE A 61 -15.09 -20.66 5.83
CA ILE A 61 -15.28 -20.44 7.27
C ILE A 61 -16.31 -21.42 7.83
N VAL A 62 -17.51 -21.49 7.27
CA VAL A 62 -18.61 -22.30 7.86
C VAL A 62 -18.33 -23.80 7.77
N TYR A 63 -17.83 -24.27 6.63
CA TYR A 63 -17.52 -25.67 6.39
C TYR A 63 -16.45 -26.23 7.36
N PRO A 64 -15.25 -25.63 7.51
CA PRO A 64 -14.24 -26.12 8.45
C PRO A 64 -14.66 -25.96 9.92
N ILE A 65 -15.56 -25.03 10.25
CA ILE A 65 -16.14 -24.94 11.60
C ILE A 65 -17.04 -26.14 11.89
N ARG A 66 -17.83 -26.60 10.90
CA ARG A 66 -18.71 -27.76 11.06
C ARG A 66 -17.94 -29.06 11.25
N ASP A 67 -16.83 -29.22 10.53
CA ASP A 67 -15.98 -30.41 10.61
C ASP A 67 -15.08 -30.43 11.86
N GLY A 68 -15.19 -29.43 12.74
CA GLY A 68 -14.42 -29.34 13.98
C GLY A 68 -12.98 -28.87 13.80
N GLU A 69 -12.59 -28.46 12.58
CA GLU A 69 -11.24 -28.01 12.21
C GLU A 69 -10.99 -26.52 12.49
N PHE A 70 -11.78 -25.90 13.37
CA PHE A 70 -11.67 -24.48 13.71
C PHE A 70 -10.25 -24.07 14.12
N TRP A 71 -9.55 -24.92 14.88
CA TRP A 71 -8.19 -24.65 15.36
C TRP A 71 -7.17 -24.53 14.22
N ILE A 72 -7.33 -25.32 13.16
CA ILE A 72 -6.47 -25.29 11.97
C ILE A 72 -6.69 -23.97 11.23
N LEU A 73 -7.95 -23.59 11.01
CA LEU A 73 -8.29 -22.32 10.38
C LEU A 73 -7.77 -21.11 11.19
N LEU A 74 -8.00 -21.12 12.50
CA LEU A 74 -7.54 -20.05 13.39
C LEU A 74 -6.01 -19.93 13.38
N SER A 75 -5.29 -21.04 13.43
CA SER A 75 -3.83 -21.06 13.34
C SER A 75 -3.31 -20.52 12.01
N ALA A 76 -3.95 -20.87 10.88
CA ALA A 76 -3.56 -20.39 9.57
C ALA A 76 -3.76 -18.88 9.42
N ILE A 77 -4.90 -18.36 9.91
CA ILE A 77 -5.18 -16.91 9.91
C ILE A 77 -4.20 -16.18 10.82
N LEU A 78 -3.99 -16.67 12.04
CA LEU A 78 -3.03 -16.09 12.98
C LEU A 78 -1.61 -16.10 12.42
N GLN A 79 -1.18 -17.18 11.77
CA GLN A 79 0.15 -17.28 11.17
C GLN A 79 0.38 -16.21 10.09
N VAL A 80 -0.66 -15.86 9.32
CA VAL A 80 -0.58 -14.76 8.34
C VAL A 80 -0.65 -13.40 9.03
N MET A 81 -1.46 -13.22 10.06
CA MET A 81 -1.67 -11.93 10.74
C MET A 81 -0.54 -11.52 11.70
N ILE A 82 0.07 -12.48 12.40
CA ILE A 82 1.16 -12.26 13.37
C ILE A 82 2.32 -11.45 12.80
N PRO A 83 2.89 -11.74 11.61
CA PRO A 83 4.01 -10.96 11.07
C PRO A 83 3.63 -9.50 10.78
N PHE A 84 2.44 -9.24 10.25
CA PHE A 84 1.98 -7.87 10.01
C PHE A 84 1.77 -7.10 11.32
N GLY A 85 1.12 -7.75 12.30
CA GLY A 85 0.96 -7.18 13.64
C GLY A 85 2.30 -6.91 14.32
N THR A 86 3.26 -7.81 14.15
CA THR A 86 4.61 -7.67 14.70
C THR A 86 5.35 -6.48 14.09
N VAL A 87 5.31 -6.32 12.76
CA VAL A 87 5.92 -5.16 12.08
C VAL A 87 5.27 -3.87 12.55
N TYR A 88 3.95 -3.81 12.62
CA TYR A 88 3.23 -2.64 13.10
C TYR A 88 3.61 -2.28 14.54
N LEU A 89 3.62 -3.27 15.44
CA LEU A 89 3.98 -3.09 16.84
C LEU A 89 5.44 -2.65 17.00
N LEU A 90 6.36 -3.22 16.20
CA LEU A 90 7.76 -2.80 16.17
C LEU A 90 7.91 -1.33 15.73
N VAL A 91 7.22 -0.89 14.68
CA VAL A 91 7.26 0.51 14.23
C VAL A 91 6.66 1.43 15.30
N ALA A 92 5.55 1.04 15.92
CA ALA A 92 4.95 1.81 17.00
C ALA A 92 5.89 1.92 18.21
N PHE A 93 6.51 0.80 18.61
CA PHE A 93 7.48 0.77 19.70
C PHE A 93 8.72 1.63 19.39
N GLN A 94 9.27 1.52 18.18
CA GLN A 94 10.38 2.35 17.72
C GLN A 94 10.01 3.84 17.77
N THR A 95 8.80 4.20 17.37
CA THR A 95 8.29 5.58 17.39
C THR A 95 8.16 6.10 18.83
N LEU A 96 7.70 5.27 19.77
CA LEU A 96 7.62 5.62 21.19
C LEU A 96 9.01 5.86 21.78
N VAL A 97 9.96 4.94 21.52
CA VAL A 97 11.35 5.08 21.98
C VAL A 97 12.00 6.32 21.37
N ALA A 98 11.81 6.57 20.07
CA ALA A 98 12.28 7.78 19.40
C ALA A 98 11.75 9.05 20.08
N THR A 99 10.46 9.07 20.37
CA THR A 99 9.78 10.23 20.96
C THR A 99 10.17 10.51 22.41
N LYS A 100 10.58 9.49 23.16
CA LYS A 100 11.01 9.62 24.56
C LYS A 100 12.51 9.87 24.71
N PHE A 101 13.35 9.24 23.88
CA PHE A 101 14.80 9.26 24.03
C PHE A 101 15.50 10.28 23.12
N PHE A 102 14.97 10.52 21.93
CA PHE A 102 15.62 11.34 20.91
C PHE A 102 15.01 12.75 20.79
N LEU A 103 13.68 12.88 20.84
CA LEU A 103 13.03 14.20 20.75
C LEU A 103 13.10 14.99 22.06
N GLN A 104 13.38 16.29 21.96
CA GLN A 104 13.31 17.23 23.08
C GLN A 104 11.86 17.37 23.60
N ASN A 105 11.71 17.58 24.91
CA ASN A 105 10.41 17.89 25.50
C ASN A 105 9.88 19.23 24.96
N LYS A 106 8.55 19.38 24.89
CA LYS A 106 7.92 20.62 24.43
C LYS A 106 8.38 21.78 25.31
N ILE A 107 8.72 22.92 24.69
CA ILE A 107 9.17 24.13 25.39
C ILE A 107 7.96 24.94 25.89
N SER A 108 6.82 24.85 25.20
CA SER A 108 5.53 25.41 25.61
C SER A 108 4.40 24.40 25.41
N ASN A 109 3.41 24.40 26.30
CA ASN A 109 2.25 23.50 26.24
C ASN A 109 1.26 23.84 25.11
N ASP A 110 1.36 25.02 24.51
CA ASP A 110 0.47 25.50 23.43
C ASP A 110 0.88 25.01 22.02
N ASP A 111 2.08 24.44 21.89
CA ASP A 111 2.58 23.94 20.60
C ASP A 111 1.94 22.58 20.22
N LYS A 112 1.29 22.54 19.04
CA LYS A 112 0.61 21.36 18.52
C LYS A 112 1.54 20.18 18.24
N GLN A 113 2.81 20.41 17.95
CA GLN A 113 3.79 19.36 17.60
C GLN A 113 5.05 19.47 18.46
N LYS A 114 5.70 18.33 18.73
CA LYS A 114 6.99 18.34 19.42
C LYS A 114 8.07 18.93 18.49
N PRO A 115 8.94 19.83 18.97
CA PRO A 115 10.02 20.37 18.15
C PRO A 115 10.97 19.25 17.74
N LEU A 116 11.42 19.26 16.48
CA LEU A 116 12.31 18.26 15.86
C LEU A 116 13.77 18.32 16.36
N ALA A 117 14.01 18.95 17.51
CA ALA A 117 15.33 19.08 18.10
C ALA A 117 15.74 17.78 18.81
N LEU A 118 16.93 17.30 18.47
CA LEU A 118 17.46 16.00 18.89
C LEU A 118 18.30 16.15 20.17
N ASN A 119 17.85 15.60 21.30
CA ASN A 119 18.53 15.76 22.60
C ASN A 119 19.84 14.93 22.68
N ASN A 120 19.86 13.75 22.04
CA ASN A 120 21.00 12.82 22.04
C ASN A 120 21.66 12.68 20.66
N ARG A 121 22.10 13.81 20.08
CA ARG A 121 22.71 13.89 18.74
C ARG A 121 23.89 12.93 18.51
N MET A 122 24.68 12.65 19.56
CA MET A 122 25.86 11.81 19.47
C MET A 122 25.52 10.33 19.23
N LEU A 123 24.45 9.83 19.85
CA LEU A 123 24.01 8.44 19.68
C LEU A 123 23.45 8.19 18.28
N TYR A 124 22.70 9.16 17.74
CA TYR A 124 22.17 9.09 16.39
C TYR A 124 23.29 9.04 15.34
N LEU A 125 24.31 9.90 15.49
CA LEU A 125 25.47 9.92 14.60
C LEU A 125 26.35 8.66 14.74
N ALA A 126 26.46 8.08 15.94
CA ALA A 126 27.19 6.83 16.16
C ALA A 126 26.49 5.63 15.49
N ARG A 127 25.17 5.51 15.65
CA ARG A 127 24.36 4.46 14.99
C ARG A 127 24.41 4.55 13.47
N GLY A 128 24.26 5.77 12.92
CA GLY A 128 24.36 6.00 11.47
C GLY A 128 25.72 5.63 10.90
N ARG A 129 26.82 5.98 11.59
CA ARG A 129 28.18 5.58 11.20
C ARG A 129 28.39 4.06 11.24
N GLN A 130 27.82 3.36 12.22
CA GLN A 130 27.88 1.90 12.28
C GLN A 130 27.15 1.24 11.11
N PHE A 131 25.93 1.71 10.78
CA PHE A 131 25.15 1.19 9.65
C PHE A 131 25.90 1.35 8.31
N VAL A 132 26.54 2.49 8.08
CA VAL A 132 27.36 2.72 6.88
C VAL A 132 28.59 1.81 6.85
N LYS A 133 29.27 1.62 8.00
CA LYS A 133 30.45 0.75 8.10
C LYS A 133 30.10 -0.71 7.83
N GLU A 134 28.98 -1.17 8.36
CA GLU A 134 28.49 -2.53 8.20
C GLU A 134 28.12 -2.83 6.74
N ASN A 135 27.32 -1.97 6.09
CA ASN A 135 26.99 -2.12 4.68
C ASN A 135 28.22 -2.04 3.75
N ASN A 136 29.21 -1.19 4.06
CA ASN A 136 30.44 -1.09 3.26
C ASN A 136 31.29 -2.38 3.33
N ILE A 137 31.32 -3.06 4.49
CA ILE A 137 31.98 -4.35 4.64
C ILE A 137 31.28 -5.42 3.81
N TYR A 138 29.94 -5.46 3.83
CA TYR A 138 29.17 -6.40 3.00
C TYR A 138 29.39 -6.16 1.50
N LEU A 139 29.35 -4.91 1.06
CA LEU A 139 29.63 -4.52 -0.33
C LEU A 139 31.03 -4.95 -0.75
N LYS A 140 32.08 -4.60 0.01
CA LYS A 140 33.46 -5.02 -0.30
C LYS A 140 33.63 -6.53 -0.38
N THR A 141 32.99 -7.27 0.51
CA THR A 141 33.05 -8.74 0.54
C THR A 141 32.33 -9.35 -0.66
N PHE A 142 31.17 -8.82 -1.01
CA PHE A 142 30.42 -9.22 -2.19
C PHE A 142 31.21 -8.98 -3.48
N TYR A 143 31.77 -7.78 -3.67
CA TYR A 143 32.59 -7.45 -4.83
C TYR A 143 33.84 -8.34 -4.95
N ARG A 144 34.55 -8.63 -3.84
CA ARG A 144 35.68 -9.57 -3.86
C ARG A 144 35.26 -10.97 -4.29
N LYS A 145 34.15 -11.48 -3.76
CA LYS A 145 33.65 -12.82 -4.06
C LYS A 145 33.21 -12.93 -5.53
N PHE A 146 32.59 -11.87 -6.05
CA PHE A 146 32.22 -11.77 -7.46
C PHE A 146 33.45 -11.75 -8.39
N GLN A 147 34.44 -10.92 -8.07
CA GLN A 147 35.68 -10.81 -8.84
C GLN A 147 36.47 -12.12 -8.88
N MET A 148 36.58 -12.83 -7.74
CA MET A 148 37.20 -14.15 -7.65
C MET A 148 36.51 -15.18 -8.54
N ARG A 149 35.16 -15.21 -8.54
CA ARG A 149 34.38 -16.12 -9.40
C ARG A 149 34.56 -15.81 -10.88
N TYR A 150 34.61 -14.53 -11.26
CA TYR A 150 34.84 -14.13 -12.64
C TYR A 150 36.24 -14.54 -13.13
N GLN A 151 37.27 -14.31 -12.30
CA GLN A 151 38.66 -14.73 -12.56
C GLN A 151 38.78 -16.26 -12.70
N LEU A 152 38.15 -17.03 -11.82
CA LEU A 152 38.14 -18.50 -11.87
C LEU A 152 37.41 -19.04 -13.11
N SER A 153 36.28 -18.44 -13.48
CA SER A 153 35.54 -18.80 -14.69
C SER A 153 36.36 -18.52 -15.95
N TRP A 154 37.00 -17.35 -16.02
CA TRP A 154 37.85 -16.96 -17.14
C TRP A 154 39.07 -17.90 -17.29
N LYS A 155 39.75 -18.23 -16.18
CA LYS A 155 40.85 -19.20 -16.19
C LYS A 155 40.40 -20.61 -16.62
N ARG A 156 39.24 -21.10 -16.17
CA ARG A 156 38.69 -22.39 -16.64
C ARG A 156 38.43 -22.39 -18.14
N ASN A 157 37.83 -21.33 -18.68
CA ASN A 157 37.54 -21.23 -20.10
C ASN A 157 38.81 -21.16 -20.96
N LEU A 158 39.88 -20.53 -20.45
CA LEU A 158 41.18 -20.54 -21.13
C LEU A 158 41.82 -21.92 -21.16
N LEU A 159 41.82 -22.65 -20.04
CA LEU A 159 42.37 -24.01 -19.97
C LEU A 159 41.60 -25.00 -20.87
N LEU A 160 40.28 -24.90 -20.91
CA LEU A 160 39.45 -25.71 -21.81
C LEU A 160 39.71 -25.41 -23.29
N LYS A 161 40.15 -24.19 -23.62
CA LYS A 161 40.45 -23.78 -24.99
C LYS A 161 41.89 -24.16 -25.41
N SER A 162 42.83 -24.28 -24.47
CA SER A 162 44.19 -24.76 -24.76
C SER A 162 44.27 -26.28 -24.86
N SER A 163 43.42 -27.04 -24.14
CA SER A 163 43.35 -28.51 -24.23
C SER A 163 42.66 -29.03 -25.49
N ARG A 164 42.07 -28.15 -26.29
CA ARG A 164 41.30 -28.49 -27.51
C ARG A 164 42.05 -28.17 -28.81
N ARG A 165 43.32 -27.77 -28.70
CA ARG A 165 44.31 -27.70 -29.80
C ARG A 165 45.39 -28.73 -29.53
#